data_AF-A0A179G4E6-F1
#
_entry.id   AF-A0A179G4E6-F1
#
_cell.length_a   1.000
_cell.length_b   1.000
_cell.length_c   1.000
_cell.angle_alpha   90.00
_cell.angle_beta   90.00
_cell.angle_gamma   90.00
#
_symmetry.space_group_name_H-M   'P 1'
#
loop_
_entity.id
_entity.type
_entity.pdbx_description
1 polymer ?
#
loop_
_entity_poly.entity_id
_entity_poly.type
_entity_poly.pdbx_seq_one_letter_code
_entity_poly.pdbx_strand_id
1 'polypeptide(L)'
;MRLIQSFLLIGLVALAGAKKHPAGIVLSVPIMPRIPSQAKHNEVLQARSALSKPDASAIVSTTCLDTNQVIDAHDEAEAQLSICGGMPGSIQACQGAPSKTEGRARTALFSLSVGSGDSIVITKQLWLRCVHAARSACPTGSLSAVCAGGASSGGNVAFTLTKP
;
A
#
# COMPACT_ATOMS: atom_id res chain seq x y z
N MET A 1 39.09 43.49 13.45
CA MET A 1 39.42 44.87 13.01
C MET A 1 40.47 44.80 11.92
N ARG A 2 40.51 45.82 11.03
CA ARG A 2 41.22 45.86 9.73
C ARG A 2 40.56 45.01 8.62
N LEU A 3 40.38 45.51 7.40
CA LEU A 3 40.29 46.91 6.95
C LEU A 3 39.50 46.94 5.62
N ILE A 4 38.73 48.01 5.39
CA ILE A 4 37.95 48.22 4.17
C ILE A 4 38.88 48.65 3.05
N GLN A 5 38.73 48.11 1.83
CA GLN A 5 39.09 48.88 0.63
C GLN A 5 38.26 48.49 -0.60
N SER A 6 37.33 49.36 -0.96
CA SER A 6 36.62 49.35 -2.24
C SER A 6 37.55 49.81 -3.37
N PHE A 7 37.39 49.26 -4.57
CA PHE A 7 37.86 49.91 -5.79
C PHE A 7 36.75 49.98 -6.84
N LEU A 8 36.68 51.13 -7.52
CA LEU A 8 35.58 51.56 -8.37
C LEU A 8 35.87 51.32 -9.87
N LEU A 9 34.82 50.92 -10.60
CA LEU A 9 34.44 51.38 -11.94
C LEU A 9 35.52 51.65 -13.03
N ILE A 10 35.55 50.75 -14.03
CA ILE A 10 35.62 51.06 -15.49
C ILE A 10 34.78 50.00 -16.25
N GLY A 11 33.98 50.27 -17.29
CA GLY A 11 33.54 51.59 -17.77
C GLY A 11 33.25 51.78 -19.27
N LEU A 12 32.81 50.79 -20.08
CA LEU A 12 32.54 51.01 -21.52
C LEU A 12 31.34 50.27 -22.13
N VAL A 13 30.71 50.95 -23.09
CA VAL A 13 29.39 50.66 -23.70
C VAL A 13 29.55 50.07 -25.11
N ALA A 14 28.64 49.18 -25.50
CA ALA A 14 28.38 48.87 -26.91
C ALA A 14 26.86 48.74 -27.18
N LEU A 15 26.28 49.70 -27.92
CA LEU A 15 24.94 49.55 -28.50
C LEU A 15 25.04 48.81 -29.84
N ALA A 16 24.25 47.76 -30.03
CA ALA A 16 23.89 47.28 -31.38
C ALA A 16 22.60 46.45 -31.37
N GLY A 17 21.65 46.78 -32.25
CA GLY A 17 20.74 45.77 -32.82
C GLY A 17 19.35 45.57 -32.19
N ALA A 18 18.54 46.63 -32.08
CA ALA A 18 17.10 46.46 -31.88
C ALA A 18 16.40 45.91 -33.14
N LYS A 19 16.39 44.58 -33.33
CA LYS A 19 15.54 43.93 -34.35
C LYS A 19 14.09 43.90 -33.88
N LYS A 20 13.26 44.77 -34.48
CA LYS A 20 11.79 44.67 -34.41
C LYS A 20 11.36 43.28 -34.87
N HIS A 21 10.85 42.46 -33.95
CA HIS A 21 10.03 41.31 -34.32
C HIS A 21 8.60 41.80 -34.60
N PRO A 22 7.91 41.28 -35.62
CA PRO A 22 6.51 41.58 -35.83
C PRO A 22 5.67 41.07 -34.66
N ALA A 23 4.55 41.72 -34.39
CA ALA A 23 3.63 41.34 -33.33
C ALA A 23 2.98 39.97 -33.61
N GLY A 24 3.66 38.91 -33.19
CA GLY A 24 3.06 37.59 -33.08
C GLY A 24 2.02 37.58 -31.97
N ILE A 25 0.81 37.13 -32.28
CA ILE A 25 -0.27 36.95 -31.30
C ILE A 25 0.24 36.01 -30.21
N VAL A 26 0.43 36.55 -29.00
CA VAL A 26 0.69 35.73 -27.82
C VAL A 26 -0.59 34.98 -27.52
N LEU A 27 -0.68 33.74 -28.02
CA LEU A 27 -1.65 32.79 -27.52
C LEU A 27 -1.35 32.62 -26.03
N SER A 28 -2.21 33.16 -25.17
CA SER A 28 -2.15 32.94 -23.74
C SER A 28 -2.50 31.48 -23.46
N VAL A 29 -1.53 30.59 -23.67
CA VAL A 29 -1.62 29.19 -23.26
C VAL A 29 -1.94 29.22 -21.77
N PRO A 30 -3.11 28.71 -21.34
CA PRO A 30 -3.41 28.66 -19.92
C PRO A 30 -2.31 27.85 -19.26
N ILE A 31 -1.67 28.41 -18.24
CA ILE A 31 -0.70 27.69 -17.41
C ILE A 31 -1.50 26.62 -16.68
N MET A 32 -1.65 25.46 -17.33
CA MET A 32 -2.29 24.32 -16.69
C MET A 32 -1.47 24.01 -15.45
N PRO A 33 -2.10 23.92 -14.27
CA PRO A 33 -1.37 23.56 -13.06
C PRO A 33 -0.66 22.23 -13.34
N ARG A 34 0.65 22.19 -13.07
CA ARG A 34 1.42 20.95 -13.10
C ARG A 34 0.93 20.06 -11.96
N ILE A 35 -0.21 19.39 -12.15
CA ILE A 35 -0.67 18.32 -11.29
C ILE A 35 0.49 17.32 -11.25
N PRO A 36 1.14 17.11 -10.09
CA PRO A 36 2.27 16.19 -10.01
C PRO A 36 1.79 14.81 -10.45
N SER A 37 2.60 14.11 -11.25
CA SER A 37 2.22 12.82 -11.85
C SER A 37 1.75 11.79 -10.81
N GLN A 38 2.26 11.87 -9.58
CA GLN A 38 1.77 11.08 -8.45
C GLN A 38 0.29 11.25 -8.12
N ALA A 39 -0.29 12.47 -8.21
CA ALA A 39 -1.70 12.67 -7.89
C ALA A 39 -2.60 11.90 -8.87
N LYS A 40 -2.31 12.00 -10.17
CA LYS A 40 -3.01 11.22 -11.22
C LYS A 40 -2.75 9.71 -11.09
N HIS A 41 -1.54 9.31 -10.70
CA HIS A 41 -1.21 7.91 -10.48
C HIS A 41 -2.01 7.31 -9.30
N ASN A 42 -2.12 8.04 -8.19
CA ASN A 42 -2.86 7.61 -7.01
C ASN A 42 -4.38 7.55 -7.28
N GLU A 43 -4.93 8.51 -8.02
CA GLU A 43 -6.32 8.47 -8.50
C GLU A 43 -6.61 7.20 -9.33
N VAL A 44 -5.72 6.87 -10.27
CA VAL A 44 -5.83 5.64 -11.08
C VAL A 44 -5.70 4.36 -10.24
N LEU A 45 -4.82 4.34 -9.23
CA LEU A 45 -4.73 3.21 -8.30
C LEU A 45 -6.00 3.06 -7.45
N GLN A 46 -6.54 4.17 -6.92
CA GLN A 46 -7.79 4.18 -6.15
C GLN A 46 -8.95 3.68 -7.01
N ALA A 47 -9.12 4.21 -8.22
CA ALA A 47 -10.16 3.75 -9.15
C ALA A 47 -10.02 2.26 -9.50
N ARG A 48 -8.80 1.74 -9.70
CA ARG A 48 -8.55 0.31 -9.90
C ARG A 48 -8.95 -0.52 -8.68
N SER A 49 -8.61 -0.07 -7.47
CA SER A 49 -8.98 -0.76 -6.22
C SER A 49 -10.48 -0.71 -5.91
N ALA A 50 -11.19 0.33 -6.35
CA ALA A 50 -12.65 0.44 -6.23
C ALA A 50 -13.39 -0.47 -7.24
N LEU A 51 -12.77 -0.79 -8.37
CA LEU A 51 -13.31 -1.70 -9.39
C LEU A 51 -12.97 -3.18 -9.14
N SER A 52 -11.94 -3.49 -8.36
CA SER A 52 -11.66 -4.86 -7.93
C SER A 52 -12.69 -5.31 -6.91
N LYS A 53 -13.75 -5.97 -7.39
CA LYS A 53 -14.76 -6.59 -6.53
C LYS A 53 -14.09 -7.61 -5.58
N PRO A 54 -14.33 -7.55 -4.26
CA PRO A 54 -13.78 -8.51 -3.32
C PRO A 54 -14.27 -9.93 -3.64
N ASP A 55 -13.35 -10.88 -3.56
CA ASP A 55 -13.61 -12.26 -3.95
C ASP A 55 -14.30 -13.03 -2.82
N ALA A 56 -15.63 -13.09 -2.90
CA ALA A 56 -16.46 -13.84 -1.95
C ALA A 56 -16.15 -15.35 -1.90
N SER A 57 -15.44 -15.92 -2.88
CA SER A 57 -15.01 -17.33 -2.82
C SER A 57 -13.78 -17.56 -1.94
N ALA A 58 -13.04 -16.51 -1.59
CA ALA A 58 -11.82 -16.62 -0.78
C ALA A 58 -12.10 -16.64 0.74
N ILE A 59 -13.35 -16.42 1.18
CA ILE A 59 -13.71 -16.24 2.58
C ILE A 59 -15.00 -16.98 2.94
N VAL A 60 -15.03 -17.58 4.13
CA VAL A 60 -16.17 -18.34 4.66
C VAL A 60 -16.97 -17.49 5.65
N SER A 61 -16.28 -16.73 6.50
CA SER A 61 -16.89 -15.84 7.49
C SER A 61 -15.96 -14.68 7.87
N THR A 62 -16.55 -13.62 8.40
CA THR A 62 -15.86 -12.47 8.98
C THR A 62 -16.69 -11.90 10.12
N THR A 63 -16.03 -11.49 11.20
CA THR A 63 -16.62 -10.82 12.35
C THR A 63 -15.74 -9.63 12.72
N CYS A 64 -16.30 -8.42 12.76
CA CYS A 64 -15.58 -7.26 13.26
C CYS A 64 -15.55 -7.33 14.78
N LEU A 65 -14.36 -7.19 15.39
CA LEU A 65 -14.18 -7.38 16.84
C LEU A 65 -14.26 -6.05 17.59
N ASP A 66 -13.37 -5.11 17.28
CA ASP A 66 -13.44 -3.72 17.72
C ASP A 66 -13.14 -2.79 16.54
N THR A 67 -14.20 -2.13 16.04
CA THR A 67 -14.15 -1.19 14.91
C THR A 67 -13.39 0.10 15.21
N ASN A 68 -13.15 0.41 16.48
CA ASN A 68 -12.43 1.62 16.94
C ASN A 68 -10.92 1.38 17.09
N GLN A 69 -10.47 0.13 17.01
CA GLN A 69 -9.05 -0.20 17.18
C GLN A 69 -8.23 0.40 16.03
N VAL A 70 -7.36 1.36 16.35
CA VAL A 70 -6.52 2.03 15.35
C VAL A 70 -5.38 1.11 14.91
N ILE A 71 -5.56 0.49 13.75
CA ILE A 71 -4.59 -0.27 12.99
C ILE A 71 -4.22 0.56 11.75
N ASP A 72 -2.94 0.83 11.55
CA ASP A 72 -2.43 1.61 10.42
C ASP A 72 -2.35 0.74 9.16
N ALA A 73 -2.75 1.28 8.00
CA ALA A 73 -2.83 0.51 6.75
C ALA A 73 -1.46 0.09 6.20
N HIS A 74 -0.38 0.80 6.51
CA HIS A 74 0.98 0.40 6.16
C HIS A 74 1.45 -0.74 7.05
N ASP A 75 1.20 -0.64 8.35
CA ASP A 75 1.48 -1.74 9.31
C ASP A 75 0.68 -2.99 8.98
N GLU A 76 -0.60 -2.86 8.61
CA GLU A 76 -1.42 -3.99 8.20
C GLU A 76 -0.82 -4.67 6.96
N ALA A 77 -0.44 -3.91 5.93
CA ALA A 77 0.17 -4.48 4.73
C ALA A 77 1.53 -5.17 5.03
N GLU A 78 2.34 -4.62 5.92
CA GLU A 78 3.60 -5.23 6.37
C GLU A 78 3.34 -6.52 7.18
N ALA A 79 2.45 -6.46 8.17
CA ALA A 79 2.03 -7.60 8.98
C ALA A 79 1.45 -8.72 8.09
N GLN A 80 0.61 -8.37 7.11
CA GLN A 80 0.01 -9.29 6.15
C GLN A 80 1.06 -10.01 5.28
N LEU A 81 2.18 -9.36 4.95
CA LEU A 81 3.26 -9.94 4.15
C LEU A 81 4.29 -10.71 4.99
N SER A 82 4.41 -10.40 6.28
CA SER A 82 5.36 -11.03 7.21
C SER A 82 4.93 -12.41 7.73
N ILE A 83 3.69 -12.85 7.48
CA ILE A 83 3.25 -14.22 7.83
C ILE A 83 4.19 -15.28 7.24
N CYS A 84 4.30 -16.42 7.92
CA CYS A 84 5.15 -17.54 7.53
C CYS A 84 6.63 -17.16 7.33
N GLY A 85 7.12 -16.20 8.14
CA GLY A 85 8.52 -15.75 8.13
C GLY A 85 8.86 -14.77 7.01
N GLY A 86 7.87 -14.08 6.45
CA GLY A 86 8.01 -13.29 5.22
C GLY A 86 7.78 -14.16 3.99
N MET A 87 6.51 -14.29 3.60
CA MET A 87 6.07 -15.22 2.56
C MET A 87 6.83 -14.99 1.23
N PRO A 88 7.69 -15.95 0.80
CA PRO A 88 8.67 -15.74 -0.26
C PRO A 88 8.04 -15.42 -1.63
N GLY A 89 8.88 -14.97 -2.56
CA GLY A 89 8.46 -14.40 -3.84
C GLY A 89 7.44 -15.25 -4.61
N SER A 90 6.32 -14.61 -4.96
CA SER A 90 5.23 -15.11 -5.84
C SER A 90 4.65 -16.51 -5.54
N ILE A 91 3.37 -16.51 -5.14
CA ILE A 91 2.42 -17.65 -5.15
C ILE A 91 2.70 -18.78 -4.13
N GLN A 92 3.95 -19.03 -3.73
CA GLN A 92 4.30 -20.14 -2.84
C GLN A 92 3.56 -20.12 -1.49
N ALA A 93 3.35 -21.33 -0.96
CA ALA A 93 2.73 -21.57 0.34
C ALA A 93 3.71 -21.34 1.51
N CYS A 94 3.20 -21.40 2.73
CA CYS A 94 3.99 -21.30 3.95
C CYS A 94 5.06 -22.41 4.04
N GLN A 95 6.34 -21.98 4.09
CA GLN A 95 7.47 -22.89 4.20
C GLN A 95 7.42 -23.65 5.54
N GLY A 96 7.76 -24.94 5.51
CA GLY A 96 7.66 -25.83 6.68
C GLY A 96 6.23 -26.20 7.09
N ALA A 97 5.20 -25.73 6.38
CA ALA A 97 3.79 -26.07 6.59
C ALA A 97 3.34 -26.04 8.07
N PRO A 98 3.50 -24.91 8.78
CA PRO A 98 3.23 -24.83 10.22
C PRO A 98 1.72 -24.85 10.51
N SER A 99 1.30 -25.38 11.66
CA SER A 99 -0.12 -25.36 12.09
C SER A 99 -0.60 -23.98 12.60
N LYS A 100 0.35 -23.08 12.90
CA LYS A 100 0.12 -21.68 13.29
C LYS A 100 1.21 -20.79 12.71
N THR A 101 0.86 -19.54 12.41
CA THR A 101 1.84 -18.51 12.07
C THR A 101 1.36 -17.14 12.54
N GLU A 102 2.29 -16.22 12.73
CA GLU A 102 1.98 -14.80 12.95
C GLU A 102 2.71 -13.94 11.92
N GLY A 103 2.13 -12.77 11.63
CA GLY A 103 2.77 -11.67 10.93
C GLY A 103 2.48 -10.38 11.70
N ARG A 104 3.50 -9.54 11.93
CA ARG A 104 3.43 -8.43 12.90
C ARG A 104 4.21 -7.23 12.40
N ALA A 105 3.61 -6.06 12.49
CA ALA A 105 4.27 -4.76 12.33
C ALA A 105 3.57 -3.74 13.22
N ARG A 106 4.31 -2.92 13.99
CA ARG A 106 3.85 -1.88 14.95
C ARG A 106 2.39 -1.98 15.45
N THR A 107 1.39 -1.52 14.67
CA THR A 107 -0.03 -1.47 15.08
C THR A 107 -0.90 -2.64 14.58
N ALA A 108 -0.34 -3.61 13.88
CA ALA A 108 -1.02 -4.76 13.28
C ALA A 108 -0.37 -6.10 13.67
N LEU A 109 -1.22 -7.07 14.02
CA LEU A 109 -0.88 -8.47 14.27
C LEU A 109 -1.90 -9.35 13.55
N PHE A 110 -1.43 -10.12 12.57
CA PHE A 110 -2.14 -11.27 12.03
C PHE A 110 -1.70 -12.53 12.78
N SER A 111 -2.65 -13.28 13.33
CA SER A 111 -2.40 -14.63 13.86
C SER A 111 -3.28 -15.62 13.11
N LEU A 112 -2.66 -16.63 12.47
CA LEU A 112 -3.31 -17.64 11.63
C LEU A 112 -3.21 -19.02 12.30
N SER A 113 -4.23 -19.86 12.11
CA SER A 113 -4.25 -21.23 12.62
C SER A 113 -5.15 -22.16 11.80
N VAL A 114 -4.87 -23.45 11.89
CA VAL A 114 -5.69 -24.56 11.37
C VAL A 114 -6.06 -25.53 12.49
N GLY A 115 -6.94 -26.49 12.18
CA GLY A 115 -7.33 -27.55 13.10
C GLY A 115 -6.18 -28.50 13.47
N SER A 116 -6.38 -29.29 14.53
CA SER A 116 -5.41 -30.31 14.95
C SER A 116 -5.18 -31.35 13.86
N GLY A 117 -3.91 -31.65 13.57
CA GLY A 117 -3.51 -32.57 12.50
C GLY A 117 -3.38 -31.91 11.12
N ASP A 118 -3.75 -30.64 10.98
CA ASP A 118 -3.57 -29.87 9.75
C ASP A 118 -2.38 -28.90 9.82
N SER A 119 -1.92 -28.52 8.63
CA SER A 119 -0.84 -27.58 8.36
C SER A 119 -1.31 -26.44 7.45
N ILE A 120 -0.80 -25.23 7.67
CA ILE A 120 -1.07 -24.08 6.81
C ILE A 120 -0.28 -24.23 5.51
N VAL A 121 -1.00 -24.38 4.40
CA VAL A 121 -0.48 -24.44 3.02
C VAL A 121 -1.09 -23.35 2.13
N ILE A 122 -1.67 -22.30 2.75
CA ILE A 122 -2.28 -21.18 2.05
C ILE A 122 -1.28 -20.47 1.12
N THR A 123 -1.67 -20.23 -0.12
CA THR A 123 -0.85 -19.51 -1.11
C THR A 123 -0.95 -18.01 -0.90
N LYS A 124 0.08 -17.26 -1.31
CA LYS A 124 0.06 -15.79 -1.25
C LYS A 124 -1.17 -15.16 -1.92
N GLN A 125 -1.58 -15.69 -3.07
CA GLN A 125 -2.75 -15.17 -3.80
C GLN A 125 -4.09 -15.48 -3.11
N LEU A 126 -4.22 -16.61 -2.42
CA LEU A 126 -5.42 -16.92 -1.64
C LEU A 126 -5.47 -16.07 -0.36
N TRP A 127 -4.34 -15.94 0.34
CA TRP A 127 -4.22 -15.09 1.53
C TRP A 127 -4.58 -13.63 1.26
N LEU A 128 -3.98 -13.01 0.23
CA LEU A 128 -4.25 -11.61 -0.11
C LEU A 128 -5.74 -11.37 -0.48
N ARG A 129 -6.36 -12.30 -1.23
CA ARG A 129 -7.81 -12.22 -1.56
C ARG A 129 -8.68 -12.37 -0.31
N CYS A 130 -8.36 -13.32 0.57
CA CYS A 130 -9.10 -13.56 1.80
C CYS A 130 -9.10 -12.32 2.72
N VAL A 131 -7.92 -11.73 2.99
CA VAL A 131 -7.83 -10.51 3.81
C VAL A 131 -8.55 -9.33 3.15
N HIS A 132 -8.45 -9.16 1.83
CA HIS A 132 -9.19 -8.12 1.13
C HIS A 132 -10.71 -8.31 1.23
N ALA A 133 -11.21 -9.55 1.14
CA ALA A 133 -12.62 -9.85 1.36
C ALA A 133 -13.04 -9.59 2.82
N ALA A 134 -12.21 -9.93 3.80
CA ALA A 134 -12.45 -9.62 5.21
C ALA A 134 -12.51 -8.10 5.45
N ARG A 135 -11.59 -7.33 4.86
CA ARG A 135 -11.59 -5.86 4.92
C ARG A 135 -12.76 -5.21 4.19
N SER A 136 -13.33 -5.85 3.18
CA SER A 136 -14.60 -5.38 2.61
C SER A 136 -15.79 -5.53 3.56
N ALA A 137 -15.75 -6.47 4.51
CA ALA A 137 -16.78 -6.63 5.53
C ALA A 137 -16.49 -5.80 6.80
N CYS A 138 -15.22 -5.64 7.17
CA CYS A 138 -14.75 -4.86 8.32
C CYS A 138 -13.68 -3.83 7.89
N PRO A 139 -14.08 -2.66 7.35
CA PRO A 139 -13.15 -1.69 6.75
C PRO A 139 -12.14 -1.08 7.74
N THR A 140 -12.47 -1.03 9.03
CA THR A 140 -11.60 -0.51 10.10
C THR A 140 -11.60 -1.47 11.29
N GLY A 141 -10.66 -1.25 12.22
CA GLY A 141 -10.61 -2.01 13.47
C GLY A 141 -10.01 -3.40 13.34
N SER A 142 -10.16 -4.17 14.42
CA SER A 142 -9.83 -5.60 14.46
C SER A 142 -10.96 -6.46 13.89
N LEU A 143 -10.58 -7.64 13.41
CA LEU A 143 -11.51 -8.63 12.88
C LEU A 143 -11.02 -10.06 13.13
N SER A 144 -11.93 -11.02 13.12
CA SER A 144 -11.64 -12.44 12.92
C SER A 144 -12.31 -12.91 11.64
N ALA A 145 -11.67 -13.83 10.93
CA ALA A 145 -12.19 -14.36 9.67
C ALA A 145 -11.66 -15.76 9.39
N VAL A 146 -12.35 -16.44 8.47
CA VAL A 146 -12.00 -17.80 8.02
C VAL A 146 -11.81 -17.78 6.51
N CYS A 147 -10.60 -18.04 6.04
CA CYS A 147 -10.30 -18.19 4.62
C CYS A 147 -10.82 -19.52 4.10
N ALA A 148 -11.38 -19.52 2.89
CA ALA A 148 -11.79 -20.74 2.21
C ALA A 148 -10.55 -21.51 1.71
N GLY A 149 -10.35 -22.73 2.19
CA GLY A 149 -9.17 -23.53 1.91
C GLY A 149 -7.90 -23.05 2.63
N GLY A 150 -6.75 -23.61 2.22
CA GLY A 150 -5.43 -23.24 2.74
C GLY A 150 -4.90 -24.12 3.89
N ALA A 151 -5.66 -25.11 4.36
CA ALA A 151 -5.15 -26.20 5.20
C ALA A 151 -4.77 -27.43 4.35
N SER A 152 -3.85 -28.26 4.85
CA SER A 152 -3.31 -29.44 4.14
C SER A 152 -4.36 -30.48 3.75
N SER A 153 -5.42 -30.64 4.54
CA SER A 153 -6.57 -31.52 4.29
C SER A 153 -7.52 -31.01 3.18
N GLY A 154 -7.28 -29.81 2.66
CA GLY A 154 -8.27 -29.03 1.90
C GLY A 154 -9.20 -28.20 2.79
N GLY A 155 -9.04 -28.26 4.11
CA GLY A 155 -9.76 -27.44 5.08
C GLY A 155 -9.39 -25.94 5.06
N ASN A 156 -10.06 -25.19 5.93
CA ASN A 156 -9.99 -23.73 6.02
C ASN A 156 -8.90 -23.23 6.99
N VAL A 157 -8.42 -22.00 6.78
CA VAL A 157 -7.51 -21.30 7.71
C VAL A 157 -8.28 -20.20 8.47
N ALA A 158 -8.26 -20.26 9.79
CA ALA A 158 -8.81 -19.21 10.64
C ALA A 158 -7.72 -18.15 10.95
N PHE A 159 -8.09 -16.87 10.98
CA PHE A 159 -7.18 -15.81 11.38
C PHE A 159 -7.86 -14.69 12.18
N THR A 160 -7.04 -13.97 12.95
CA THR A 160 -7.40 -12.70 13.59
C THR A 160 -6.46 -11.60 13.11
N LEU A 161 -7.00 -10.40 12.96
CA LEU A 161 -6.23 -9.15 12.85
C LEU A 161 -6.54 -8.30 14.08
N THR A 162 -5.53 -7.99 14.87
CA THR A 162 -5.63 -7.16 16.07
C THR A 162 -4.46 -6.17 16.14
N LYS A 163 -4.59 -5.17 17.02
CA LYS A 163 -3.45 -4.41 17.51
C LYS A 163 -2.68 -5.27 18.53
N PRO A 164 -1.35 -5.39 18.42
CA PRO A 164 -0.50 -6.17 19.33
C PRO A 164 -0.35 -5.54 20.73
#